data_AF-A0A8R1EWU6-F1
#
_entry.id   AF-A0A8R1EWU6-F1
#
_cell.length_a   1.000
_cell.length_b   1.000
_cell.length_c   1.000
_cell.angle_alpha   90.00
_cell.angle_beta   90.00
_cell.angle_gamma   90.00
#
_symmetry.space_group_name_H-M   'P 1'
#
loop_
_entity.id
_entity.type
_entity.pdbx_description
1 polymer ?
#
loop_
_entity_poly.entity_id
_entity_poly.type
_entity_poly.pdbx_seq_one_letter_code
_entity_poly.pdbx_strand_id
1 'polypeptide(L)'
;MHAEGGMSVTDLQELIDKRIPDNRTQLETSHANLMDVADYCEDNYLKERYQEKALAESKQYAIQSLASVAYQINKMAADLLDMLELQTEKVNSLTSQVQYVAQVVDINKEKMARREIGALTINKTLHKQPKIIAPSVQ
;
A
#
# COMPACT_ATOMS: atom_id res chain seq x y z
N MET A 1 -12.54 -16.45 -13.15
CA MET A 1 -11.92 -15.35 -13.90
C MET A 1 -11.79 -14.17 -12.93
N HIS A 2 -10.73 -14.19 -12.12
CA HIS A 2 -10.37 -13.04 -11.30
C HIS A 2 -9.55 -12.11 -12.21
N ALA A 3 -10.06 -10.92 -12.46
CA ALA A 3 -9.35 -9.92 -13.23
C ALA A 3 -8.16 -9.45 -12.40
N GLU A 4 -6.95 -9.86 -12.79
CA GLU A 4 -5.70 -9.20 -12.43
C GLU A 4 -5.68 -7.83 -13.13
N GLY A 5 -6.47 -6.89 -12.60
CA GLY A 5 -6.22 -5.47 -12.78
C GLY A 5 -5.26 -5.04 -11.68
N GLY A 6 -3.97 -5.36 -11.83
CA GLY A 6 -2.95 -4.94 -10.88
C GLY A 6 -2.97 -3.42 -10.75
N MET A 7 -3.42 -2.93 -9.59
CA MET A 7 -3.53 -1.50 -9.34
C MET A 7 -2.15 -0.85 -9.47
N SER A 8 -2.07 0.18 -10.31
CA SER A 8 -0.85 0.81 -10.80
C SER A 8 -0.40 1.94 -9.86
N VAL A 9 0.86 2.40 -9.99
CA VAL A 9 1.36 3.60 -9.30
C VAL A 9 0.48 4.83 -9.58
N THR A 10 -0.18 4.87 -10.74
CA THR A 10 -1.20 5.88 -11.07
C THR A 10 -2.38 5.85 -10.11
N ASP A 11 -2.78 4.67 -9.66
CA ASP A 11 -3.96 4.46 -8.83
C ASP A 11 -3.66 4.91 -7.40
N LEU A 12 -2.42 4.70 -6.93
CA LEU A 12 -1.95 5.26 -5.66
C LEU A 12 -1.94 6.80 -5.69
N GLN A 13 -1.50 7.42 -6.79
CA GLN A 13 -1.50 8.87 -6.92
C GLN A 13 -2.94 9.42 -6.96
N GLU A 14 -3.83 8.76 -7.69
CA GLU A 14 -5.25 9.14 -7.75
C GLU A 14 -5.93 9.03 -6.38
N LEU A 15 -5.62 7.99 -5.60
CA LEU A 15 -6.11 7.83 -4.24
C LEU A 15 -5.65 8.98 -3.33
N ILE A 16 -4.36 9.30 -3.36
CA ILE A 16 -3.75 10.33 -2.49
C ILE A 16 -4.20 11.75 -2.87
N ASP A 17 -4.13 12.10 -4.14
CA ASP A 17 -4.31 13.49 -4.57
C ASP A 17 -5.78 13.89 -4.74
N LYS A 18 -6.64 12.91 -4.99
CA LYS A 18 -8.01 13.19 -5.43
C LYS A 18 -9.04 12.44 -4.60
N ARG A 19 -9.11 11.11 -4.70
CA ARG A 19 -10.25 10.35 -4.16
C ARG A 19 -10.41 10.51 -2.65
N ILE A 20 -9.33 10.38 -1.89
CA ILE A 20 -9.38 10.47 -0.43
C ILE A 20 -9.65 11.91 0.03
N PRO A 21 -8.98 12.94 -0.52
CA PRO A 21 -9.35 14.34 -0.28
C PRO A 21 -10.82 14.65 -0.63
N ASP A 22 -11.33 14.16 -1.75
CA ASP A 22 -12.71 14.36 -2.19
C ASP A 22 -13.70 13.68 -1.23
N ASN A 23 -13.46 12.43 -0.85
CA ASN A 23 -14.30 11.68 0.10
C ASN A 23 -14.30 12.36 1.48
N ARG A 24 -13.15 12.86 1.93
CA ARG A 24 -13.04 13.62 3.17
C ARG A 24 -13.84 14.92 3.09
N THR A 25 -13.71 15.68 2.00
CA THR A 25 -14.46 16.93 1.79
C THR A 25 -15.97 16.66 1.77
N GLN A 26 -16.40 15.53 1.17
CA GLN A 26 -17.81 15.11 1.20
C GLN A 26 -18.29 14.83 2.63
N LEU A 27 -17.49 14.18 3.47
CA LEU A 27 -17.83 13.97 4.88
C LEU A 27 -17.90 15.27 5.67
N GLU A 28 -16.96 16.20 5.45
CA GLU A 28 -16.97 17.53 6.07
C GLU A 28 -18.22 18.32 5.65
N THR A 29 -18.59 18.24 4.37
CA THR A 29 -19.80 18.87 3.83
C THR A 29 -21.06 18.22 4.42
N SER A 30 -21.13 16.90 4.49
CA SER A 30 -22.26 16.19 5.09
C SER A 30 -22.40 16.54 6.57
N HIS A 31 -21.32 16.68 7.32
CA HIS A 31 -21.38 17.14 8.71
C HIS A 31 -22.06 18.52 8.83
N ALA A 32 -21.68 19.49 7.99
CA ALA A 32 -22.32 20.81 7.99
C ALA A 32 -23.79 20.73 7.60
N ASN A 33 -24.11 20.03 6.50
CA ASN A 33 -25.49 19.91 6.01
C ASN A 33 -26.41 19.19 7.01
N LEU A 34 -25.90 18.24 7.79
CA LEU A 34 -26.69 17.54 8.80
C LEU A 34 -27.11 18.45 9.95
N MET A 35 -26.31 19.47 10.26
CA MET A 35 -26.72 20.49 11.22
C MET A 35 -27.93 21.27 10.68
N ASP A 36 -27.86 21.73 9.42
CA ASP A 36 -28.98 22.45 8.79
C ASP A 36 -30.25 21.58 8.67
N VAL A 37 -30.09 20.28 8.39
CA VAL A 37 -31.21 19.32 8.36
C VAL A 37 -31.83 19.14 9.74
N ALA A 38 -31.01 19.10 10.80
CA ALA A 38 -31.50 19.00 12.17
C ALA A 38 -32.28 20.25 12.57
N ASP A 39 -31.72 21.44 12.31
CA ASP A 39 -32.38 22.72 12.56
C ASP A 39 -33.70 22.83 11.80
N TYR A 40 -33.72 22.44 10.52
CA TYR A 40 -34.95 22.38 9.73
C TYR A 40 -35.98 21.42 10.33
N CYS A 41 -35.57 20.23 10.75
CA CYS A 41 -36.49 19.25 11.34
C CYS A 41 -37.13 19.78 12.63
N GLU A 42 -36.36 20.44 13.49
CA GLU A 42 -36.86 21.07 14.70
C GLU A 42 -37.84 22.20 14.38
N ASP A 43 -37.43 23.14 13.53
CA ASP A 43 -38.25 24.27 13.11
C ASP A 43 -39.56 23.84 12.45
N ASN A 44 -39.49 22.86 11.56
CA ASN A 44 -40.65 22.31 10.85
C ASN A 44 -41.62 21.66 11.85
N TYR A 45 -41.11 20.92 12.83
CA TYR A 45 -41.95 20.31 13.86
C TYR A 45 -42.67 21.35 14.75
N LEU A 46 -42.01 22.47 15.04
CA LEU A 46 -42.59 23.57 15.85
C LEU A 46 -43.60 24.41 15.06
N LYS A 47 -43.38 24.61 13.76
CA LYS A 47 -44.19 25.50 12.91
C LYS A 47 -45.37 24.80 12.23
N GLU A 48 -45.27 23.50 11.96
CA GLU A 48 -46.28 22.74 11.22
C GLU A 48 -47.55 22.52 12.05
N ARG A 49 -48.71 22.62 11.41
CA ARG A 49 -50.01 22.45 12.08
C ARG A 49 -50.28 20.99 12.45
N TYR A 50 -49.72 20.05 11.68
CA TYR A 50 -49.88 18.61 11.84
C TYR A 50 -48.56 17.95 12.22
N GLN A 51 -48.26 17.89 13.52
CA GLN A 51 -46.99 17.38 14.06
C GLN A 51 -46.65 15.94 13.62
N GLU A 52 -47.65 15.09 13.36
CA GLU A 52 -47.40 13.73 12.86
C GLU A 52 -46.74 13.73 11.47
N LYS A 53 -47.07 14.70 10.61
CA LYS A 53 -46.47 14.83 9.28
C LYS A 53 -45.02 15.29 9.38
N ALA A 54 -44.76 16.34 10.16
CA ALA A 54 -43.41 16.83 10.40
C ALA A 54 -42.52 15.74 11.02
N LEU A 55 -43.05 14.96 11.98
CA LEU A 55 -42.32 13.83 12.56
C LEU A 55 -42.00 12.73 11.53
N ALA A 56 -42.95 12.41 10.64
CA ALA A 56 -42.73 11.43 9.58
C ALA A 56 -41.63 11.90 8.62
N GLU A 57 -41.62 13.19 8.27
CA GLU A 57 -40.59 13.81 7.44
C GLU A 57 -39.21 13.79 8.13
N SER A 58 -39.13 14.16 9.42
CA SER A 58 -37.88 14.07 10.19
C SER A 58 -37.33 12.65 10.28
N LYS A 59 -38.20 11.63 10.41
CA LYS A 59 -37.78 10.22 10.36
C LYS A 59 -37.17 9.87 9.00
N GLN A 60 -37.74 10.38 7.92
CA GLN A 60 -37.21 10.15 6.58
C GLN A 60 -35.83 10.81 6.42
N TYR A 61 -35.67 12.06 6.86
CA TYR A 61 -34.36 12.72 6.87
C TYR A 61 -33.33 11.98 7.73
N ALA A 62 -33.72 11.46 8.89
CA ALA A 62 -32.84 10.67 9.75
C ALA A 62 -32.35 9.38 9.06
N ILE A 63 -33.24 8.66 8.37
CA ILE A 63 -32.87 7.45 7.61
C ILE A 63 -31.92 7.79 6.46
N GLN A 64 -32.23 8.84 5.69
CA GLN A 64 -31.40 9.29 4.57
C GLN A 64 -30.02 9.74 5.04
N SER A 65 -29.96 10.49 6.14
CA SER A 65 -28.74 10.96 6.79
C SER A 65 -27.86 9.80 7.24
N LEU A 66 -28.45 8.82 7.93
CA LEU A 66 -27.75 7.61 8.37
C LEU A 66 -27.17 6.83 7.19
N ALA A 67 -27.97 6.60 6.14
CA ALA A 67 -27.53 5.89 4.96
C ALA A 67 -26.41 6.63 4.22
N SER A 68 -26.53 7.96 4.08
CA SER A 68 -25.55 8.81 3.40
C SER A 68 -24.20 8.79 4.11
N VAL A 69 -24.19 9.05 5.42
CA VAL A 69 -22.95 9.06 6.21
C VAL A 69 -22.29 7.68 6.24
N ALA A 70 -23.08 6.62 6.44
CA ALA A 70 -22.55 5.25 6.42
C ALA A 70 -21.87 4.91 5.09
N TYR A 71 -22.48 5.30 3.97
CA TYR A 71 -21.90 5.11 2.64
C TYR A 71 -20.58 5.90 2.47
N GLN A 72 -20.57 7.17 2.86
CA GLN A 72 -19.38 8.02 2.74
C GLN A 72 -18.21 7.50 3.59
N ILE A 73 -18.49 7.08 4.83
CA ILE A 73 -17.47 6.47 5.71
C ILE A 73 -16.93 5.19 5.08
N ASN A 74 -17.80 4.31 4.59
CA ASN A 74 -17.37 3.06 3.96
C ASN A 74 -16.48 3.33 2.74
N LYS A 75 -16.90 4.26 1.87
CA LYS A 75 -16.13 4.65 0.69
C LYS A 75 -14.75 5.22 1.06
N MET A 76 -14.69 6.09 2.06
CA MET A 76 -13.41 6.63 2.54
C MET A 76 -12.51 5.54 3.12
N ALA A 77 -13.08 4.62 3.90
CA ALA A 77 -12.34 3.51 4.50
C ALA A 77 -11.78 2.55 3.44
N ALA A 78 -12.58 2.21 2.43
CA ALA A 78 -12.13 1.38 1.31
C ALA A 78 -10.95 2.03 0.57
N ASP A 79 -11.08 3.31 0.19
CA ASP A 79 -10.03 4.05 -0.52
C ASP A 79 -8.73 4.15 0.33
N LEU A 80 -8.86 4.32 1.66
CA LEU A 80 -7.70 4.32 2.57
C LEU A 80 -7.03 2.95 2.67
N LEU A 81 -7.80 1.86 2.72
CA LEU A 81 -7.25 0.50 2.75
C LEU A 81 -6.49 0.21 1.45
N ASP A 82 -7.08 0.50 0.29
CA ASP A 82 -6.45 0.34 -1.01
C ASP A 82 -5.12 1.12 -1.08
N MET A 83 -5.08 2.35 -0.55
CA MET A 83 -3.86 3.15 -0.49
C MET A 83 -2.76 2.46 0.35
N LEU A 84 -3.11 1.95 1.53
CA LEU A 84 -2.17 1.30 2.44
C LEU A 84 -1.62 -0.01 1.87
N GLU A 85 -2.45 -0.79 1.18
CA GLU A 85 -2.04 -2.01 0.49
C GLU A 85 -1.02 -1.68 -0.61
N LEU A 86 -1.31 -0.70 -1.47
CA LEU A 86 -0.40 -0.26 -2.54
C LEU A 86 0.93 0.27 -2.00
N GLN A 87 0.90 1.05 -0.91
CA GLN A 87 2.13 1.53 -0.28
C GLN A 87 2.94 0.38 0.31
N THR A 88 2.29 -0.61 0.92
CA THR A 88 2.95 -1.80 1.49
C THR A 88 3.66 -2.60 0.39
N GLU A 89 2.98 -2.85 -0.73
CA GLU A 89 3.59 -3.53 -1.89
C GLU A 89 4.80 -2.76 -2.44
N LYS A 90 4.68 -1.42 -2.55
CA LYS A 90 5.77 -0.57 -3.04
C LYS A 90 6.99 -0.60 -2.11
N VAL A 91 6.78 -0.58 -0.79
CA VAL A 91 7.87 -0.71 0.20
C VAL A 91 8.53 -2.08 0.13
N ASN A 92 7.76 -3.16 -0.02
CA ASN A 92 8.31 -4.52 -0.18
C ASN A 92 9.14 -4.66 -1.45
N SER A 93 8.67 -4.09 -2.56
CA SER A 93 9.41 -4.05 -3.82
C SER A 93 10.72 -3.26 -3.68
N LEU A 94 10.68 -2.08 -3.06
CA LEU A 94 11.88 -1.28 -2.82
C LEU A 94 12.88 -2.00 -1.92
N THR A 95 12.40 -2.68 -0.88
CA THR A 95 13.22 -3.48 0.03
C THR A 95 13.96 -4.58 -0.74
N SER A 96 13.26 -5.31 -1.60
CA SER A 96 13.86 -6.34 -2.46
C SER A 96 14.92 -5.78 -3.41
N GLN A 97 14.66 -4.61 -4.00
CA GLN A 97 15.62 -3.93 -4.89
C GLN A 97 16.89 -3.51 -4.13
N VAL A 98 16.73 -2.95 -2.92
CA VAL A 98 17.87 -2.58 -2.07
C VAL A 98 18.69 -3.81 -1.67
N GLN A 99 18.02 -4.92 -1.29
CA GLN A 99 18.70 -6.18 -0.98
C GLN A 99 19.51 -6.71 -2.17
N TYR A 100 18.95 -6.66 -3.38
CA TYR A 100 19.66 -7.05 -4.59
C TYR A 100 20.90 -6.17 -4.83
N VAL A 101 20.78 -4.84 -4.71
CA VAL A 101 21.91 -3.92 -4.85
C VAL A 101 23.00 -4.21 -3.82
N ALA A 102 22.61 -4.45 -2.55
CA ALA A 102 23.55 -4.80 -1.50
C ALA A 102 24.34 -6.07 -1.86
N GLN A 103 23.66 -7.12 -2.34
CA GLN A 103 24.31 -8.35 -2.77
C GLN A 103 25.30 -8.12 -3.92
N VAL A 104 24.93 -7.31 -4.91
CA VAL A 104 25.83 -6.97 -6.04
C VAL A 104 27.08 -6.24 -5.55
N VAL A 105 26.92 -5.30 -4.60
CA VAL A 105 28.03 -4.58 -3.98
C VAL A 105 28.96 -5.52 -3.21
N ASP A 106 28.41 -6.45 -2.43
CA ASP A 106 29.21 -7.42 -1.67
C ASP A 106 30.00 -8.35 -2.61
N ILE A 107 29.36 -8.84 -3.67
CA ILE A 107 30.03 -9.62 -4.72
C ILE A 107 31.15 -8.80 -5.37
N ASN A 108 30.91 -7.51 -5.65
CA ASN A 108 31.91 -6.65 -6.26
C ASN A 108 33.12 -6.44 -5.32
N LYS A 109 32.87 -6.13 -4.04
CA LYS A 109 33.92 -5.99 -3.02
C LYS A 109 34.77 -7.26 -2.91
N GLU A 110 34.13 -8.42 -2.83
CA GLU A 110 34.83 -9.71 -2.77
C GLU A 110 35.66 -9.96 -4.03
N LYS A 111 35.11 -9.68 -5.21
CA LYS A 111 35.85 -9.80 -6.49
C LYS A 111 37.07 -8.87 -6.54
N MET A 112 36.94 -7.63 -6.07
CA MET A 112 38.06 -6.68 -6.01
C MET A 112 39.16 -7.18 -5.07
N ALA A 113 38.80 -7.59 -3.85
CA ALA A 113 39.75 -8.12 -2.88
C ALA A 113 40.47 -9.37 -3.41
N ARG A 114 39.74 -10.32 -4.04
CA ARG A 114 40.35 -11.50 -4.67
C ARG A 114 41.26 -11.16 -5.83
N ARG A 115 40.95 -10.11 -6.60
CA ARG A 115 41.81 -9.65 -7.70
C ARG A 115 43.14 -9.10 -7.17
N GLU A 116 43.10 -8.30 -6.11
CA GLU A 116 44.31 -7.77 -5.46
C GLU A 116 45.18 -8.89 -4.89
N ILE A 117 44.57 -9.83 -4.16
CA ILE A 117 45.29 -11.01 -3.65
C ILE A 117 45.83 -11.84 -4.81
N GLY A 118 45.02 -12.09 -5.84
CA GLY A 118 45.38 -12.91 -7.00
C GLY A 118 46.61 -12.39 -7.75
N ALA A 119 46.81 -11.07 -7.81
CA ALA A 119 47.99 -10.45 -8.39
C ALA A 119 49.30 -10.81 -7.65
N LEU A 120 49.22 -11.18 -6.37
CA LEU A 120 50.33 -11.62 -5.54
C LEU A 120 50.51 -13.14 -5.52
N THR A 121 49.72 -13.88 -6.30
CA THR A 121 49.77 -15.35 -6.36
C THR A 121 50.32 -15.85 -7.69
N ILE A 122 50.90 -17.05 -7.67
CA ILE A 122 51.25 -17.83 -8.85
C ILE A 122 50.74 -19.24 -8.69
N ASN A 123 50.53 -19.96 -9.80
CA ASN A 123 50.08 -21.34 -9.75
C ASN A 123 51.12 -22.24 -9.06
N LYS A 124 50.70 -23.02 -8.06
CA LYS A 124 51.53 -24.05 -7.42
C LYS A 124 51.19 -25.42 -8.02
N THR A 125 52.06 -25.93 -8.88
CA THR A 125 51.91 -27.27 -9.45
C THR A 125 52.33 -28.32 -8.42
N LEU A 126 51.36 -29.10 -7.93
CA LEU A 126 51.61 -30.24 -7.05
C LEU A 126 51.55 -31.54 -7.85
N HIS A 127 52.68 -32.22 -7.96
CA HIS A 127 52.71 -33.57 -8.52
C HIS A 127 52.30 -34.56 -7.43
N LYS A 128 51.12 -35.18 -7.58
CA LYS A 128 50.74 -36.32 -6.73
C LYS A 128 51.59 -37.52 -7.16
N GLN A 129 52.61 -37.83 -6.37
CA GLN A 129 53.40 -39.05 -6.55
C GLN A 129 53.00 -40.09 -5.49
N PRO A 130 52.94 -41.38 -5.86
CA PRO A 130 52.74 -42.44 -4.89
C PRO A 130 53.95 -42.50 -3.94
N LYS A 131 53.71 -42.91 -2.68
CA LYS A 131 54.80 -43.04 -1.69
C LYS A 131 55.87 -44.05 -2.09
N ILE A 132 55.52 -45.01 -2.95
CA ILE A 132 56.42 -46.05 -3.46
C ILE A 132 56.25 -46.09 -4.97
N ILE A 133 57.35 -45.95 -5.71
CA ILE A 133 57.42 -46.11 -7.16
C ILE A 133 58.31 -47.33 -7.41
N ALA A 134 57.72 -48.42 -7.87
CA ALA A 134 58.49 -49.61 -8.23
C ALA A 134 59.23 -49.38 -9.57
N PRO A 135 60.48 -49.84 -9.71
CA PRO A 135 61.24 -49.68 -10.95
C PRO A 135 60.60 -50.47 -12.10
N SER A 136 60.67 -49.93 -13.30
CA SER A 136 60.20 -50.59 -14.53
C SER A 136 61.03 -51.85 -14.77
N VAL A 137 60.36 -53.00 -14.92
CA VAL A 137 61.01 -54.23 -15.36
C VAL A 137 61.28 -54.09 -16.86
N GLN A 138 62.55 -54.17 -17.28
CA GLN A 138 62.98 -54.18 -18.68
C GLN A 138 62.74 -55.54 -19.32
#